data_AF-A0A928SX74-F1
#
_entry.id   AF-A0A928SX74-F1
#
_cell.length_a   1.000
_cell.length_b   1.000
_cell.length_c   1.000
_cell.angle_alpha   90.00
_cell.angle_beta   90.00
_cell.angle_gamma   90.00
#
_symmetry.space_group_name_H-M   'P 1'
#
loop_
_entity.id
_entity.type
_entity.pdbx_description
1 polymer ?
#
loop_
_entity_poly.entity_id
_entity_poly.type
_entity_poly.pdbx_seq_one_letter_code
_entity_poly.pdbx_strand_id
1 'polypeptide(L)'
;MTTTLLAIDDSKTMRKVLEITFSGDTYQVLLAENSQQALEKLRAERPALALIDANLGSAGGGYDLCQQIKREAPGVGVLILSSKQQPYDKARGASVGADEFMDKPFDTQQLLDKTGALARRLAEQPPAAARPAPAPAPAPAPAAPIAAASPRPPVVTPRPAAPAIGPAPARPHVQTLVGGPAAPAPAAAPAPPPAPAPAAAPAAAAAAATAGNGEFAERLAGLGLSKEQVDGVLSLSREVVEQIVWEVVPTLAETIIKEEIRRLTAE
;
A
#
# COMPACT_ATOMS: atom_id res chain seq x y z
N MET A 1 13.36 18.07 -25.76
CA MET A 1 11.96 17.67 -25.53
C MET A 1 11.84 17.34 -24.05
N THR A 2 11.16 18.18 -23.28
CA THR A 2 10.94 17.94 -21.85
C THR A 2 9.76 16.97 -21.71
N THR A 3 9.90 15.95 -20.87
CA THR A 3 8.90 14.88 -20.72
C THR A 3 8.07 15.13 -19.46
N THR A 4 6.76 15.33 -19.61
CA THR A 4 5.87 15.59 -18.47
C THR A 4 5.61 14.29 -17.71
N LEU A 5 5.91 14.30 -16.41
CA LEU A 5 5.87 13.17 -15.49
C LEU A 5 4.97 13.50 -14.30
N LEU A 6 4.03 12.60 -13.98
CA LEU A 6 3.06 12.76 -12.89
C LEU A 6 3.48 11.90 -11.69
N ALA A 7 3.96 12.53 -10.63
CA ALA A 7 4.36 11.88 -9.38
C ALA A 7 3.22 11.92 -8.35
N ILE A 8 2.75 10.75 -7.93
CA ILE A 8 1.53 10.57 -7.13
C ILE A 8 1.86 9.85 -5.82
N ASP A 9 1.81 10.60 -4.72
CA ASP A 9 2.21 10.14 -3.38
C ASP A 9 1.50 11.01 -2.32
N ASP A 10 0.94 10.41 -1.27
CA ASP A 10 0.24 11.15 -0.22
C ASP A 10 1.21 11.95 0.66
N SER A 11 2.44 11.44 0.84
CA SER A 11 3.49 12.11 1.59
C SER A 11 4.00 13.36 0.86
N LYS A 12 3.74 14.53 1.47
CA LYS A 12 4.34 15.81 1.04
C LYS A 12 5.86 15.73 0.93
N THR A 13 6.50 14.99 1.83
CA THR A 13 7.97 14.78 1.83
C THR A 13 8.40 13.98 0.60
N MET A 14 7.74 12.87 0.29
CA MET A 14 8.12 12.05 -0.87
C MET A 14 7.81 12.77 -2.19
N ARG A 15 6.68 13.49 -2.29
CA ARG A 15 6.42 14.40 -3.42
C ARG A 15 7.55 15.41 -3.63
N LYS A 16 8.09 16.00 -2.56
CA LYS A 16 9.22 16.94 -2.66
C LYS A 16 10.54 16.27 -3.04
N VAL A 17 10.80 15.05 -2.56
CA VAL A 17 11.96 14.24 -2.97
C VAL A 17 11.89 13.88 -4.46
N LEU A 18 10.73 13.49 -4.96
CA LEU A 18 10.51 13.21 -6.38
C LEU A 18 10.64 14.48 -7.23
N GLU A 19 10.06 15.61 -6.80
CA GLU A 19 10.25 16.91 -7.46
C GLU A 19 11.74 17.26 -7.60
N ILE A 20 12.51 17.21 -6.51
CA ILE A 20 13.96 17.50 -6.51
C ILE A 20 14.72 16.51 -7.41
N THR A 21 14.40 15.22 -7.33
CA THR A 21 15.02 14.15 -8.14
C THR A 21 14.88 14.42 -9.65
N PHE A 22 13.73 14.92 -10.06
CA PHE A 22 13.38 15.14 -11.47
C PHE A 22 13.41 16.63 -11.89
N SER A 23 14.00 17.52 -11.09
CA SER A 23 14.04 18.99 -11.34
C SER A 23 14.94 19.47 -12.49
N GLY A 24 15.58 18.56 -13.24
CA GLY A 24 16.42 18.90 -14.40
C GLY A 24 15.62 18.99 -15.71
N ASP A 25 16.18 19.67 -16.72
CA ASP A 25 15.53 20.03 -18.00
C ASP A 25 14.87 18.88 -18.81
N THR A 26 15.19 17.64 -18.46
CA THR A 26 14.65 16.42 -19.07
C THR A 26 13.17 16.20 -18.73
N TYR A 27 12.72 16.60 -17.52
CA TYR A 27 11.38 16.28 -17.02
C TYR A 27 10.63 17.49 -16.49
N GLN A 28 9.31 17.52 -16.71
CA GLN A 28 8.40 18.46 -16.07
C GLN A 28 7.57 17.69 -15.04
N VAL A 29 7.81 17.94 -13.76
CA VAL A 29 7.15 17.19 -12.67
C VAL A 29 5.79 17.81 -12.33
N LEU A 30 4.74 16.99 -12.41
CA LEU A 30 3.42 17.28 -11.88
C LEU A 30 3.22 16.49 -10.60
N LEU A 31 3.00 17.18 -9.48
CA LEU A 31 2.74 16.54 -8.19
C LEU A 31 1.24 16.30 -7.97
N ALA A 32 0.86 15.11 -7.53
CA ALA A 32 -0.51 14.79 -7.11
C ALA A 32 -0.54 14.02 -5.79
N GLU A 33 -1.53 14.28 -4.94
CA GLU A 33 -1.59 13.74 -3.56
C GLU A 33 -2.70 12.73 -3.30
N ASN A 34 -3.57 12.54 -4.27
CA ASN A 34 -4.67 11.59 -4.23
C ASN A 34 -5.08 11.19 -5.65
N SER A 35 -5.81 10.08 -5.75
CA SER A 35 -6.23 9.48 -7.01
C SER A 35 -7.10 10.39 -7.88
N GLN A 36 -7.92 11.27 -7.28
CA GLN A 36 -8.76 12.23 -8.02
C GLN A 36 -7.90 13.33 -8.68
N GLN A 37 -7.05 13.98 -7.90
CA GLN A 37 -6.14 15.03 -8.37
C GLN A 37 -5.15 14.50 -9.43
N ALA A 38 -4.75 13.23 -9.33
CA ALA A 38 -3.96 12.55 -10.35
C ALA A 38 -4.71 12.43 -11.69
N LEU A 39 -5.99 12.03 -11.65
CA LEU A 39 -6.83 11.88 -12.85
C LEU A 39 -7.21 13.24 -13.48
N GLU A 40 -7.39 14.28 -12.68
CA GLU A 40 -7.59 15.65 -13.17
C GLU A 40 -6.36 16.14 -13.94
N LYS A 41 -5.15 15.95 -13.38
CA LYS A 41 -3.88 16.30 -14.04
C LYS A 41 -3.58 15.42 -15.26
N LEU A 42 -3.93 14.13 -15.22
CA LEU A 42 -3.84 13.23 -16.37
C LEU A 42 -4.60 13.77 -17.58
N ARG A 43 -5.84 14.26 -17.38
CA ARG A 43 -6.71 14.76 -18.44
C ARG A 43 -6.30 16.15 -18.95
N ALA A 44 -5.83 17.02 -18.05
CA ALA A 44 -5.42 18.38 -18.38
C ALA A 44 -4.07 18.43 -19.11
N GLU A 45 -3.03 17.80 -18.53
CA GLU A 45 -1.63 17.99 -18.95
C GLU A 45 -1.10 16.83 -19.83
N ARG A 46 -1.83 15.69 -19.87
CA ARG A 46 -1.45 14.47 -20.62
C ARG A 46 0.02 14.04 -20.41
N PRO A 47 0.45 13.79 -19.16
CA PRO A 47 1.79 13.32 -18.84
C PRO A 47 2.09 11.99 -19.55
N ALA A 48 3.32 11.82 -20.04
CA ALA A 48 3.76 10.58 -20.69
C ALA A 48 4.09 9.47 -19.69
N LEU A 49 4.36 9.85 -18.44
CA LEU A 49 4.83 8.96 -17.37
C LEU A 49 4.06 9.23 -16.07
N ALA A 50 3.79 8.19 -15.29
CA ALA A 50 3.22 8.28 -13.96
C ALA A 50 4.02 7.43 -12.96
N LEU A 51 4.43 8.04 -11.84
CA LEU A 51 4.98 7.36 -10.67
C LEU A 51 3.88 7.29 -9.61
N ILE A 52 3.55 6.10 -9.08
CA ILE A 52 2.41 5.91 -8.17
C ILE A 52 2.83 5.13 -6.93
N ASP A 53 2.58 5.65 -5.72
CA ASP A 53 2.71 4.81 -4.51
C ASP A 53 1.64 3.71 -4.46
N ALA A 54 2.07 2.46 -4.27
CA ALA A 54 1.20 1.30 -4.01
C ALA A 54 0.29 1.49 -2.78
N ASN A 55 0.67 2.36 -1.83
CA ASN A 55 -0.02 2.67 -0.58
C ASN A 55 -0.79 4.01 -0.61
N LEU A 56 -1.15 4.52 -1.80
CA LEU A 56 -1.87 5.79 -1.98
C LEU A 56 -3.30 5.81 -1.38
N GLY A 57 -3.40 6.03 -0.07
CA GLY A 57 -4.60 6.52 0.62
C GLY A 57 -5.83 5.62 0.69
N SER A 58 -6.81 6.06 1.49
CA SER A 58 -7.98 5.26 1.91
C SER A 58 -9.08 5.08 0.85
N ALA A 59 -8.98 5.72 -0.32
CA ALA A 59 -10.09 5.88 -1.28
C ALA A 59 -9.89 5.14 -2.63
N GLY A 60 -8.82 4.36 -2.78
CA GLY A 60 -8.51 3.60 -3.99
C GLY A 60 -7.01 3.61 -4.25
N GLY A 61 -6.35 2.46 -4.00
CA GLY A 61 -4.90 2.37 -3.91
C GLY A 61 -4.18 2.48 -5.26
N GLY A 62 -2.85 2.56 -5.22
CA GLY A 62 -2.03 2.86 -6.41
C GLY A 62 -2.24 1.91 -7.60
N TYR A 63 -2.54 0.63 -7.35
CA TYR A 63 -2.90 -0.34 -8.39
C TYR A 63 -4.23 -0.01 -9.09
N ASP A 64 -5.22 0.47 -8.34
CA ASP A 64 -6.55 0.78 -8.88
C ASP A 64 -6.50 2.09 -9.69
N LEU A 65 -5.72 3.06 -9.21
CA LEU A 65 -5.36 4.26 -9.98
C LEU A 65 -4.57 3.91 -11.26
N CYS A 66 -3.59 3.00 -11.19
CA CYS A 66 -2.88 2.50 -12.38
C CYS A 66 -3.85 1.92 -13.41
N GLN A 67 -4.82 1.10 -12.96
CA GLN A 67 -5.84 0.51 -13.84
C GLN A 67 -6.70 1.60 -14.51
N GLN A 68 -7.03 2.68 -13.80
CA GLN A 68 -7.80 3.79 -14.37
C GLN A 68 -6.95 4.63 -15.34
N ILE A 69 -5.70 4.97 -14.99
CA ILE A 69 -4.78 5.67 -15.88
C ILE A 69 -4.60 4.91 -17.20
N LYS A 70 -4.35 3.59 -17.14
CA LYS A 70 -4.21 2.76 -18.35
C LYS A 70 -5.51 2.59 -19.17
N ARG A 71 -6.70 2.77 -18.56
CA ARG A 71 -7.98 2.82 -19.28
C ARG A 71 -8.20 4.14 -20.01
N GLU A 72 -7.88 5.27 -19.36
CA GLU A 72 -8.11 6.61 -19.91
C GLU A 72 -7.00 7.06 -20.88
N ALA A 73 -5.76 6.61 -20.63
CA ALA A 73 -4.56 6.97 -21.39
C ALA A 73 -3.58 5.78 -21.50
N PRO A 74 -3.86 4.78 -22.35
CA PRO A 74 -3.08 3.53 -22.42
C PRO A 74 -1.61 3.69 -22.82
N GLY A 75 -1.25 4.81 -23.47
CA GLY A 75 0.13 5.15 -23.85
C GLY A 75 0.98 5.77 -22.74
N VAL A 76 0.45 5.98 -21.53
CA VAL A 76 1.20 6.49 -20.38
C VAL A 76 1.95 5.35 -19.72
N GLY A 77 3.26 5.49 -19.53
CA GLY A 77 4.06 4.52 -18.77
C GLY A 77 3.82 4.68 -17.28
N VAL A 78 3.54 3.59 -16.57
CA VAL A 78 3.27 3.58 -15.14
C VAL A 78 4.35 2.78 -14.40
N LEU A 79 5.01 3.43 -13.45
CA LEU A 79 5.96 2.83 -12.52
C LEU A 79 5.37 2.87 -11.10
N ILE A 80 5.18 1.70 -10.49
CA ILE A 80 4.64 1.61 -9.13
C ILE A 80 5.77 1.61 -8.09
N LEU A 81 5.71 2.57 -7.15
CA LEU A 81 6.58 2.65 -5.99
C LEU A 81 5.97 1.83 -4.84
N SER A 82 6.61 0.73 -4.48
CA SER A 82 6.22 -0.18 -3.40
C SER A 82 6.91 0.21 -2.08
N SER A 83 6.37 -0.19 -0.93
CA SER A 83 6.95 0.04 0.39
C SER A 83 7.14 -1.29 1.12
N LYS A 84 8.12 -1.40 2.03
CA LYS A 84 8.33 -2.63 2.84
C LYS A 84 7.08 -3.11 3.61
N GLN A 85 6.14 -2.23 3.92
CA GLN A 85 4.85 -2.54 4.56
C GLN A 85 3.83 -3.16 3.59
N GLN A 86 3.93 -2.85 2.29
CA GLN A 86 3.04 -3.34 1.24
C GLN A 86 3.86 -3.65 -0.02
N PRO A 87 4.52 -4.83 -0.07
CA PRO A 87 5.39 -5.24 -1.19
C PRO A 87 4.68 -5.26 -2.54
N TYR A 88 5.45 -5.18 -3.63
CA TYR A 88 4.90 -5.20 -4.98
C TYR A 88 4.26 -6.55 -5.33
N ASP A 89 2.93 -6.55 -5.50
CA ASP A 89 2.17 -7.69 -6.00
C ASP A 89 2.32 -7.76 -7.53
N LYS A 90 3.14 -8.72 -7.99
CA LYS A 90 3.37 -8.97 -9.42
C LYS A 90 2.12 -9.43 -10.18
N ALA A 91 1.20 -10.13 -9.53
CA ALA A 91 -0.03 -10.59 -10.17
C ALA A 91 -1.03 -9.43 -10.32
N ARG A 92 -1.21 -8.60 -9.28
CA ARG A 92 -2.03 -7.38 -9.36
C ARG A 92 -1.41 -6.36 -10.32
N GLY A 93 -0.11 -6.13 -10.22
CA GLY A 93 0.66 -5.23 -11.10
C GLY A 93 0.50 -5.56 -12.59
N ALA A 94 0.71 -6.82 -12.97
CA ALA A 94 0.48 -7.28 -14.34
C ALA A 94 -1.00 -7.17 -14.76
N SER A 95 -1.95 -7.42 -13.85
CA SER A 95 -3.39 -7.31 -14.11
C SER A 95 -3.90 -5.88 -14.29
N VAL A 96 -3.21 -4.89 -13.73
CA VAL A 96 -3.51 -3.45 -13.93
C VAL A 96 -2.66 -2.81 -15.04
N GLY A 97 -1.74 -3.56 -15.63
CA GLY A 97 -0.88 -3.12 -16.72
C GLY A 97 0.27 -2.20 -16.30
N ALA A 98 0.77 -2.30 -15.07
CA ALA A 98 1.96 -1.55 -14.66
C ALA A 98 3.19 -2.00 -15.46
N ASP A 99 3.96 -1.05 -16.00
CA ASP A 99 5.09 -1.36 -16.90
C ASP A 99 6.39 -1.65 -16.12
N GLU A 100 6.58 -0.99 -14.98
CA GLU A 100 7.72 -1.16 -14.07
C GLU A 100 7.32 -1.02 -12.60
N PHE A 101 8.20 -1.43 -11.70
CA PHE A 101 8.05 -1.20 -10.26
C PHE A 101 9.39 -0.95 -9.57
N MET A 102 9.36 -0.36 -8.38
CA MET A 102 10.54 -0.09 -7.56
C MET A 102 10.16 -0.03 -6.08
N ASP A 103 10.96 -0.65 -5.21
CA ASP A 103 10.71 -0.70 -3.76
C ASP A 103 11.38 0.49 -3.03
N LYS A 104 10.71 1.02 -2.01
CA LYS A 104 11.21 2.06 -1.09
C LYS A 104 11.98 1.42 0.09
N PRO A 105 13.17 1.92 0.49
CA PRO A 105 13.89 3.06 -0.11
C PRO A 105 14.56 2.68 -1.44
N PHE A 106 14.50 3.60 -2.40
CA PHE A 106 15.14 3.47 -3.71
C PHE A 106 16.37 4.38 -3.80
N ASP A 107 17.29 4.03 -4.70
CA ASP A 107 18.39 4.89 -5.10
C ASP A 107 17.94 5.88 -6.20
N THR A 108 18.40 7.13 -6.10
CA THR A 108 18.04 8.22 -7.02
C THR A 108 18.46 7.95 -8.47
N GLN A 109 19.65 7.36 -8.69
CA GLN A 109 20.11 7.00 -10.03
C GLN A 109 19.27 5.86 -10.60
N GLN A 110 19.01 4.81 -9.82
CA GLN A 110 18.16 3.70 -10.28
C GLN A 110 16.74 4.17 -10.69
N LEU A 111 16.14 5.11 -9.95
CA LEU A 111 14.83 5.66 -10.30
C LEU A 111 14.89 6.50 -11.59
N LEU A 112 15.95 7.29 -11.78
CA LEU A 112 16.20 8.06 -13.01
C LEU A 112 16.42 7.14 -14.21
N ASP A 113 17.25 6.09 -14.07
CA ASP A 113 17.54 5.10 -15.12
C ASP A 113 16.28 4.33 -15.54
N LYS A 114 15.48 3.84 -14.57
CA LYS A 114 14.22 3.17 -14.88
C LYS A 114 13.22 4.09 -15.58
N THR A 115 13.07 5.31 -15.09
CA THR A 115 12.16 6.31 -15.68
C THR A 115 12.62 6.71 -17.08
N GLY A 116 13.92 6.87 -17.31
CA GLY A 116 14.51 7.16 -18.61
C GLY A 116 14.36 6.00 -19.60
N ALA A 117 14.58 4.76 -19.16
CA ALA A 117 14.35 3.57 -19.97
C ALA A 117 12.86 3.42 -20.35
N LEU A 118 11.93 3.72 -19.43
CA LEU A 118 10.50 3.73 -19.69
C LEU A 118 10.11 4.83 -20.69
N ALA A 119 10.57 6.07 -20.46
CA ALA A 119 10.36 7.20 -21.36
C ALA A 119 10.83 6.89 -22.79
N ARG A 120 12.03 6.30 -22.91
CA ARG A 120 12.60 5.90 -24.20
C ARG A 120 11.78 4.81 -24.87
N ARG A 121 11.36 3.76 -24.15
CA ARG A 121 10.50 2.70 -24.71
C ARG A 121 9.19 3.26 -25.28
N LEU A 122 8.55 4.21 -24.61
CA LEU A 122 7.33 4.85 -25.09
C LEU A 122 7.57 5.71 -26.34
N ALA A 123 8.70 6.41 -26.41
CA ALA A 123 9.08 7.19 -27.59
C ALA A 123 9.52 6.32 -28.79
N GLU A 124 10.09 5.14 -28.53
CA GLU A 124 10.49 4.15 -29.54
C GLU A 124 9.34 3.20 -29.96
N GLN A 125 8.19 3.20 -29.27
CA GLN A 125 6.97 2.50 -29.68
C GLN A 125 6.09 3.40 -30.57
N PRO A 126 5.92 3.09 -31.88
CA PRO A 126 4.88 3.72 -32.68
C PRO A 126 3.49 3.27 -32.19
N PRO A 127 2.43 4.07 -32.36
CA PRO A 127 1.07 3.73 -31.95
C PRO A 127 0.39 2.71 -32.91
N ALA A 128 1.05 1.58 -33.20
CA ALA A 128 0.58 0.58 -34.16
C ALA A 128 1.09 -0.86 -33.88
N ALA A 129 0.85 -1.36 -32.66
CA ALA A 129 0.86 -2.79 -32.35
C ALA A 129 -0.22 -3.06 -31.28
N ALA A 130 -1.50 -3.25 -31.63
CA ALA A 130 -1.97 -4.24 -32.59
C ALA A 130 -1.18 -5.55 -32.41
N ARG A 131 -1.58 -6.37 -31.42
CA ARG A 131 -1.10 -7.75 -31.32
C ARG A 131 -1.28 -8.40 -32.69
N PRO A 132 -0.25 -9.02 -33.31
CA PRO A 132 -0.56 -10.10 -34.22
C PRO A 132 -1.38 -11.11 -33.42
N ALA A 133 -2.62 -11.36 -33.83
CA ALA A 133 -3.38 -12.46 -33.24
C ALA A 133 -2.53 -13.73 -33.44
N PRO A 134 -2.42 -14.61 -32.42
CA PRO A 134 -1.72 -15.88 -32.61
C PRO A 134 -2.34 -16.57 -33.82
N ALA A 135 -1.51 -16.93 -34.79
CA ALA A 135 -1.97 -17.36 -36.10
C ALA A 135 -3.00 -18.49 -35.96
N PRO A 136 -4.10 -18.48 -36.75
CA PRO A 136 -5.10 -19.53 -36.66
C PRO A 136 -4.44 -20.88 -36.90
N ALA A 137 -4.66 -21.81 -35.97
CA ALA A 137 -4.12 -23.16 -36.09
C ALA A 137 -4.57 -23.78 -37.44
N PRO A 138 -3.67 -24.47 -38.17
CA PRO A 138 -3.99 -24.98 -39.50
C PRO A 138 -5.15 -25.98 -39.41
N ALA A 139 -6.24 -25.67 -40.14
CA ALA A 139 -7.44 -26.47 -40.12
C ALA A 139 -7.23 -27.81 -40.84
N PRO A 140 -7.51 -28.97 -40.21
CA PRO A 140 -7.68 -30.23 -40.93
C PRO A 140 -9.04 -30.26 -41.62
N ALA A 141 -9.05 -30.59 -42.91
CA ALA A 141 -10.25 -30.78 -43.72
C ALA A 141 -9.96 -31.79 -44.84
N PRO A 142 -10.98 -32.43 -45.44
CA PRO A 142 -12.22 -32.92 -44.81
C PRO A 142 -12.56 -34.37 -45.21
N ALA A 143 -13.35 -35.07 -44.38
CA ALA A 143 -14.07 -36.29 -44.79
C ALA A 143 -15.38 -36.45 -43.99
N ALA A 144 -16.44 -36.93 -44.66
CA ALA A 144 -17.81 -37.15 -44.16
C ALA A 144 -18.31 -38.52 -44.69
N PRO A 145 -19.58 -38.99 -44.47
CA PRO A 145 -20.67 -38.55 -43.58
C PRO A 145 -20.67 -39.39 -42.27
N ILE A 146 -21.72 -39.82 -41.55
CA ILE A 146 -23.21 -39.91 -41.63
C ILE A 146 -23.77 -39.97 -40.17
N ALA A 147 -25.06 -39.91 -39.81
CA ALA A 147 -26.34 -39.84 -40.54
C ALA A 147 -27.38 -38.93 -39.83
N ALA A 148 -28.57 -39.44 -39.48
CA ALA A 148 -29.71 -38.71 -38.91
C ALA A 148 -30.27 -39.40 -37.65
N ALA A 149 -30.87 -38.61 -36.73
CA ALA A 149 -32.29 -38.74 -36.35
C ALA A 149 -32.68 -37.75 -35.22
N SER A 150 -33.88 -37.18 -35.31
CA SER A 150 -34.61 -36.57 -34.18
C SER A 150 -35.90 -37.39 -33.96
N PRO A 151 -36.51 -37.38 -32.76
CA PRO A 151 -37.58 -36.39 -32.52
C PRO A 151 -37.72 -35.87 -31.07
N ARG A 152 -38.71 -34.99 -30.88
CA ARG A 152 -39.23 -34.35 -29.64
C ARG A 152 -40.69 -34.82 -29.37
N PRO A 153 -41.41 -34.39 -28.29
CA PRO A 153 -40.95 -33.70 -27.08
C PRO A 153 -41.01 -34.65 -25.85
N PRO A 154 -42.06 -34.78 -24.97
CA PRO A 154 -43.26 -33.96 -24.69
C PRO A 154 -43.02 -32.92 -23.56
N VAL A 155 -44.08 -32.37 -22.94
CA VAL A 155 -44.05 -31.49 -21.74
C VAL A 155 -45.25 -31.84 -20.84
N VAL A 156 -45.07 -31.86 -19.52
CA VAL A 156 -46.16 -31.80 -18.52
C VAL A 156 -45.76 -30.93 -17.32
N THR A 157 -46.63 -30.00 -16.93
CA THR A 157 -46.63 -29.31 -15.63
C THR A 157 -47.89 -29.67 -14.85
N PRO A 158 -47.90 -29.52 -13.53
CA PRO A 158 -48.95 -28.69 -12.95
C PRO A 158 -48.44 -27.67 -11.90
N ARG A 159 -49.39 -26.90 -11.34
CA ARG A 159 -49.20 -25.67 -10.56
C ARG A 159 -49.56 -25.90 -9.05
N PRO A 160 -49.93 -24.94 -8.17
CA PRO A 160 -49.34 -24.87 -6.84
C PRO A 160 -50.34 -25.09 -5.67
N ALA A 161 -49.83 -25.11 -4.43
CA ALA A 161 -50.62 -24.89 -3.22
C ALA A 161 -49.83 -24.06 -2.19
N ALA A 162 -50.56 -23.28 -1.38
CA ALA A 162 -50.09 -22.44 -0.27
C ALA A 162 -51.24 -22.34 0.78
N PRO A 163 -51.21 -21.44 1.78
CA PRO A 163 -50.40 -21.54 2.99
C PRO A 163 -51.24 -21.54 4.30
N ALA A 164 -50.60 -21.83 5.44
CA ALA A 164 -51.08 -21.52 6.80
C ALA A 164 -49.85 -21.11 7.65
N ILE A 165 -49.76 -19.90 8.24
CA ILE A 165 -50.45 -19.36 9.43
C ILE A 165 -49.88 -19.96 10.74
N GLY A 166 -49.46 -19.07 11.67
CA GLY A 166 -48.76 -19.40 12.94
C GLY A 166 -49.72 -19.67 14.13
N PRO A 167 -49.46 -19.20 15.39
CA PRO A 167 -48.53 -18.12 15.79
C PRO A 167 -47.74 -18.25 17.13
N ALA A 168 -46.77 -17.34 17.33
CA ALA A 168 -46.45 -16.64 18.59
C ALA A 168 -45.84 -17.42 19.81
N PRO A 169 -45.34 -16.74 20.88
CA PRO A 169 -44.17 -17.21 21.65
C PRO A 169 -44.35 -17.38 23.18
N ALA A 170 -43.35 -17.97 23.85
CA ALA A 170 -43.22 -17.96 25.32
C ALA A 170 -41.77 -17.83 25.85
N ARG A 171 -41.58 -16.85 26.74
CA ARG A 171 -40.66 -16.82 27.90
C ARG A 171 -41.55 -16.49 29.12
N PRO A 172 -41.09 -16.59 30.39
CA PRO A 172 -39.82 -17.13 30.91
C PRO A 172 -40.04 -18.28 31.90
N HIS A 173 -38.96 -18.81 32.50
CA HIS A 173 -39.04 -19.44 33.81
C HIS A 173 -38.08 -18.77 34.80
N VAL A 174 -38.63 -18.43 35.97
CA VAL A 174 -37.90 -18.01 37.17
C VAL A 174 -38.05 -19.13 38.18
N GLN A 175 -37.03 -19.40 38.99
CA GLN A 175 -37.15 -20.23 40.18
C GLN A 175 -36.57 -19.49 41.39
N THR A 176 -37.19 -19.67 42.54
CA THR A 176 -37.13 -18.80 43.71
C THR A 176 -36.81 -19.63 44.96
N LEU A 177 -36.65 -18.95 46.12
CA LEU A 177 -36.51 -19.48 47.49
C LEU A 177 -35.04 -19.78 47.88
N VAL A 178 -34.58 -19.48 49.11
CA VAL A 178 -35.24 -18.85 50.27
C VAL A 178 -34.21 -18.15 51.18
N GLY A 179 -34.65 -17.22 52.03
CA GLY A 179 -33.90 -16.86 53.25
C GLY A 179 -33.82 -15.37 53.57
N GLY A 180 -34.20 -15.02 54.80
CA GLY A 180 -34.20 -13.65 55.34
C GLY A 180 -32.98 -13.32 56.22
N PRO A 181 -33.07 -12.29 57.10
CA PRO A 181 -32.08 -11.22 57.02
C PRO A 181 -31.19 -11.04 58.27
N ALA A 182 -29.98 -10.53 58.05
CA ALA A 182 -29.13 -9.96 59.10
C ALA A 182 -28.20 -8.85 58.55
N ALA A 183 -28.26 -7.68 59.18
CA ALA A 183 -27.20 -6.67 59.21
C ALA A 183 -26.78 -6.56 60.70
N PRO A 184 -25.52 -6.22 61.06
CA PRO A 184 -24.98 -4.89 60.72
C PRO A 184 -23.45 -4.75 60.50
N ALA A 185 -23.10 -3.85 59.58
CA ALA A 185 -21.95 -2.93 59.66
C ALA A 185 -20.52 -3.58 59.70
N PRO A 186 -19.40 -2.81 59.84
CA PRO A 186 -18.63 -2.50 58.64
C PRO A 186 -17.10 -2.75 58.74
N ALA A 187 -16.45 -3.16 57.65
CA ALA A 187 -14.99 -3.26 57.58
C ALA A 187 -14.42 -3.04 56.17
N ALA A 188 -13.25 -2.39 56.12
CA ALA A 188 -12.20 -2.40 55.08
C ALA A 188 -12.61 -2.34 53.59
N ALA A 189 -12.31 -1.21 52.93
CA ALA A 189 -12.18 -1.15 51.48
C ALA A 189 -10.84 -1.76 51.01
N PRO A 190 -10.82 -2.68 50.04
CA PRO A 190 -9.59 -3.13 49.39
C PRO A 190 -9.14 -2.16 48.27
N ALA A 191 -7.83 -2.14 48.00
CA ALA A 191 -7.20 -1.28 47.01
C ALA A 191 -7.53 -1.68 45.54
N PRO A 192 -7.40 -0.75 44.57
CA PRO A 192 -7.54 -1.09 43.15
C PRO A 192 -6.46 -2.08 42.68
N PRO A 193 -6.74 -2.91 41.65
CA PRO A 193 -5.80 -3.91 41.13
C PRO A 193 -4.60 -3.25 40.43
N PRO A 194 -3.42 -3.91 40.41
CA PRO A 194 -2.24 -3.39 39.73
C PRO A 194 -2.42 -3.36 38.20
N ALA A 195 -1.76 -2.40 37.55
CA ALA A 195 -1.72 -2.26 36.11
C ALA A 195 -1.06 -3.48 35.41
N PRO A 196 -1.44 -3.82 34.17
CA PRO A 196 -0.79 -4.88 33.41
C PRO A 196 0.68 -4.54 33.12
N ALA A 197 1.53 -5.57 33.11
CA ALA A 197 2.95 -5.45 32.81
C ALA A 197 3.19 -4.93 31.37
N PRO A 198 4.31 -4.21 31.12
CA PRO A 198 4.61 -3.67 29.79
C PRO A 198 4.75 -4.79 28.75
N ALA A 199 4.12 -4.61 27.60
CA ALA A 199 4.24 -5.53 26.47
C ALA A 199 5.68 -5.55 25.93
N ALA A 200 6.12 -6.72 25.46
CA ALA A 200 7.48 -6.90 24.95
C ALA A 200 7.75 -6.03 23.72
N ALA A 201 8.85 -5.26 23.75
CA ALA A 201 9.31 -4.47 22.61
C ALA A 201 9.72 -5.40 21.43
N PRO A 202 9.47 -5.00 20.16
CA PRO A 202 9.66 -5.89 19.02
C PRO A 202 11.14 -6.06 18.66
N ALA A 203 11.61 -7.32 18.62
CA ALA A 203 12.98 -7.67 18.22
C ALA A 203 13.37 -7.19 16.80
N ALA A 204 12.40 -6.85 15.95
CA ALA A 204 12.61 -6.27 14.63
C ALA A 204 13.36 -4.91 14.67
N ALA A 205 13.20 -4.12 15.73
CA ALA A 205 13.90 -2.84 15.87
C ALA A 205 15.42 -3.03 16.05
N ALA A 206 15.83 -4.06 16.81
CA ALA A 206 17.24 -4.39 17.01
C ALA A 206 17.91 -4.80 15.69
N ALA A 207 17.25 -5.65 14.88
CA ALA A 207 17.78 -6.09 13.59
C ALA A 207 18.01 -4.93 12.60
N ALA A 208 17.12 -3.93 12.58
CA ALA A 208 17.29 -2.73 11.75
C ALA A 208 18.48 -1.87 12.21
N ALA A 209 18.69 -1.71 13.52
CA ALA A 209 19.83 -1.00 14.07
C ALA A 209 21.17 -1.71 13.77
N THR A 210 21.21 -3.04 13.86
CA THR A 210 22.40 -3.83 13.50
C THR A 210 22.78 -3.65 12.02
N ALA A 211 21.79 -3.59 11.12
CA ALA A 211 22.04 -3.36 9.69
C ALA A 211 22.62 -1.95 9.41
N GLY A 212 22.06 -0.91 10.03
CA GLY A 212 22.54 0.47 9.88
C GLY A 212 23.98 0.68 10.39
N ASN A 213 24.30 0.10 11.56
CA ASN A 213 25.66 0.15 12.09
C ASN A 213 26.66 -0.62 11.22
N GLY A 214 26.25 -1.70 10.53
CA GLY A 214 27.10 -2.43 9.60
C GLY A 214 27.57 -1.58 8.41
N GLU A 215 26.62 -0.96 7.70
CA GLU A 215 26.94 -0.10 6.55
C GLU A 215 27.81 1.10 6.95
N PHE A 216 27.54 1.71 8.11
CA PHE A 216 28.35 2.81 8.64
C PHE A 216 29.77 2.36 9.04
N ALA A 217 29.91 1.17 9.62
CA ALA A 217 31.22 0.59 9.94
C ALA A 217 32.05 0.28 8.68
N GLU A 218 31.44 -0.26 7.62
CA GLU A 218 32.11 -0.48 6.33
C GLU A 218 32.56 0.83 5.69
N ARG A 219 31.73 1.89 5.75
CA ARG A 219 32.08 3.23 5.26
C ARG A 219 33.24 3.86 6.05
N LEU A 220 33.28 3.68 7.37
CA LEU A 220 34.40 4.11 8.22
C LEU A 220 35.68 3.31 7.95
N ALA A 221 35.59 1.99 7.77
CA ALA A 221 36.73 1.15 7.40
C ALA A 221 37.29 1.52 6.00
N GLY A 222 36.42 1.88 5.05
CA GLY A 222 36.80 2.40 3.74
C GLY A 222 37.58 3.72 3.76
N LEU A 223 37.57 4.46 4.88
CA LEU A 223 38.38 5.66 5.10
C LEU A 223 39.76 5.37 5.74
N GLY A 224 40.12 4.10 5.91
CA GLY A 224 41.43 3.69 6.44
C GLY A 224 41.58 3.76 7.96
N LEU A 225 40.47 3.89 8.70
CA LEU A 225 40.44 3.85 10.16
C LEU A 225 40.76 2.45 10.70
N SER A 226 41.48 2.37 11.82
CA SER A 226 41.71 1.09 12.52
C SER A 226 40.39 0.54 13.08
N LYS A 227 40.29 -0.78 13.25
CA LYS A 227 39.09 -1.43 13.80
C LYS A 227 38.69 -0.88 15.17
N GLU A 228 39.67 -0.50 16.00
CA GLU A 228 39.46 0.11 17.32
C GLU A 228 38.94 1.54 17.22
N GLN A 229 39.38 2.31 16.22
CA GLN A 229 38.84 3.65 15.94
C GLN A 229 37.39 3.59 15.45
N VAL A 230 37.05 2.60 14.61
CA VAL A 230 35.67 2.39 14.16
C VAL A 230 34.75 2.02 15.33
N ASP A 231 35.20 1.14 16.23
CA ASP A 231 34.44 0.76 17.44
C ASP A 231 34.26 1.95 18.42
N GLY A 232 35.31 2.78 18.57
CA GLY A 232 35.23 4.04 19.33
C GLY A 232 34.25 5.06 18.75
N VAL A 233 34.19 5.22 17.42
CA VAL A 233 33.19 6.08 16.76
C VAL A 233 31.79 5.49 16.91
N LEU A 234 31.62 4.18 16.80
CA LEU A 234 30.32 3.52 16.96
C LEU A 234 29.76 3.64 18.39
N SER A 235 30.60 3.47 19.42
CA SER A 235 30.21 3.63 20.82
C SER A 235 29.83 5.08 21.16
N LEU A 236 30.63 6.07 20.75
CA LEU A 236 30.26 7.50 20.84
C LEU A 236 28.96 7.82 20.09
N SER A 237 28.75 7.22 18.91
CA SER A 237 27.52 7.43 18.14
C SER A 237 26.28 6.89 18.85
N ARG A 238 26.39 5.75 19.55
CA ARG A 238 25.32 5.19 20.39
C ARG A 238 25.00 6.14 21.54
N GLU A 239 26.01 6.59 22.28
CA GLU A 239 25.83 7.45 23.46
C GLU A 239 25.15 8.78 23.08
N VAL A 240 25.60 9.43 22.00
CA VAL A 240 24.98 10.65 21.46
C VAL A 240 23.56 10.41 20.94
N VAL A 241 23.29 9.27 20.28
CA VAL A 241 21.94 8.92 19.81
C VAL A 241 20.99 8.67 20.99
N GLU A 242 21.43 7.95 22.02
CA GLU A 242 20.61 7.71 23.22
C GLU A 242 20.31 9.04 23.95
N GLN A 243 21.29 9.93 24.08
CA GLN A 243 21.08 11.26 24.66
C GLN A 243 20.09 12.12 23.85
N ILE A 244 20.26 12.18 22.52
CA ILE A 244 19.35 12.95 21.63
C ILE A 244 17.93 12.37 21.65
N VAL A 245 17.79 11.04 21.71
CA VAL A 245 16.48 10.37 21.80
C VAL A 245 15.74 10.77 23.08
N TRP A 246 16.41 10.81 24.23
CA TRP A 246 15.79 11.22 25.49
C TRP A 246 15.38 12.70 25.54
N GLU A 247 16.15 13.58 24.90
CA GLU A 247 15.80 15.02 24.81
C GLU A 247 14.65 15.27 23.81
N VAL A 248 14.72 14.71 22.60
CA VAL A 248 13.88 15.10 21.45
C VAL A 248 12.55 14.32 21.38
N VAL A 249 12.52 13.04 21.75
CA VAL A 249 11.29 12.24 21.64
C VAL A 249 10.16 12.77 22.53
N PRO A 250 10.38 13.20 23.80
CA PRO A 250 9.33 13.80 24.62
C PRO A 250 8.74 15.08 24.01
N THR A 251 9.58 15.99 23.50
CA THR A 251 9.12 17.25 22.88
C THR A 251 8.35 17.01 21.59
N LEU A 252 8.80 16.05 20.77
CA LEU A 252 8.14 15.68 19.53
C LEU A 252 6.78 15.01 19.80
N ALA A 253 6.72 14.09 20.77
CA ALA A 253 5.48 13.46 21.20
C ALA A 253 4.48 14.47 21.77
N GLU A 254 4.92 15.38 22.64
CA GLU A 254 4.08 16.46 23.18
C GLU A 254 3.55 17.38 22.07
N THR A 255 4.37 17.69 21.06
CA THR A 255 3.96 18.51 19.91
C THR A 255 2.87 17.81 19.08
N ILE A 256 3.08 16.55 18.70
CA ILE A 256 2.12 15.76 17.92
C ILE A 256 0.79 15.59 18.68
N ILE A 257 0.84 15.31 19.99
CA ILE A 257 -0.35 15.18 20.84
C ILE A 257 -1.12 16.52 20.90
N LYS A 258 -0.42 17.66 21.04
CA LYS A 258 -1.06 18.99 21.05
C LYS A 258 -1.69 19.34 19.70
N GLU A 259 -1.09 18.97 18.58
CA GLU A 259 -1.67 19.23 17.26
C GLU A 259 -2.93 18.38 17.01
N GLU A 260 -2.91 17.08 17.33
CA GLU A 260 -4.07 16.21 17.10
C GLU A 260 -5.23 16.51 18.08
N ILE A 261 -4.94 16.89 19.34
CA ILE A 261 -5.97 17.42 20.26
C ILE A 261 -6.57 18.71 19.71
N ARG A 262 -5.76 19.66 19.22
CA ARG A 262 -6.26 20.90 18.61
C ARG A 262 -7.18 20.60 17.42
N ARG A 263 -6.80 19.65 16.57
CA ARG A 263 -7.58 19.21 15.41
C ARG A 263 -8.94 18.62 15.82
N LEU A 264 -8.94 17.68 16.76
CA LEU A 264 -10.17 17.01 17.24
C LEU A 264 -11.07 17.91 18.10
N THR A 265 -10.59 19.09 18.52
CA THR A 265 -11.39 20.11 19.24
C THR A 265 -11.84 21.26 18.32
N ALA A 266 -11.62 21.13 17.01
CA ALA A 266 -11.97 22.14 15.99
C ALA A 266 -13.05 21.67 15.00
N GLU A 267 -13.63 20.49 15.23
CA GLU A 267 -14.80 19.91 14.53
C GLU A 267 -16.04 19.92 15.44
#